data_AF-A0A969WQY6-F1
#
_entry.id   AF-A0A969WQY6-F1
#
_cell.length_a   1.000
_cell.length_b   1.000
_cell.length_c   1.000
_cell.angle_alpha   90.00
_cell.angle_beta   90.00
_cell.angle_gamma   90.00
#
_symmetry.space_group_name_H-M   'P 1'
#
loop_
_entity.id
_entity.type
_entity.pdbx_description
1 polymer ?
#
loop_
_entity_poly.entity_id
_entity_poly.type
_entity_poly.pdbx_seq_one_letter_code
_entity_poly.pdbx_strand_id
1 'polypeptide(L)' 'MRTIEVAARTVDEAVAEALEKLQVQLDEVEVTVLDEGSKGFLGLLGSKMARVV' A
#
# COMPACT_ATOMS: atom_id res chain seq x y z
N MET A 1 -14.86 -7.56 -11.90
CA MET A 1 -13.72 -6.71 -11.51
C MET A 1 -12.91 -7.44 -10.47
N ARG A 2 -11.58 -7.45 -10.59
CA ARG A 2 -10.67 -8.07 -9.61
C ARG A 2 -10.08 -6.93 -8.78
N THR A 3 -10.16 -7.04 -7.46
CA THR A 3 -9.69 -6.04 -6.49
C THR A 3 -8.88 -6.78 -5.43
N ILE A 4 -7.76 -6.19 -4.99
CA ILE A 4 -6.92 -6.76 -3.93
C ILE A 4 -6.59 -5.66 -2.94
N GLU A 5 -6.56 -6.01 -1.65
CA GLU A 5 -6.06 -5.09 -0.64
C GLU A 5 -4.62 -5.49 -0.28
N VAL A 6 -3.72 -4.52 -0.27
CA VAL A 6 -2.29 -4.75 0.01
C VAL A 6 -1.83 -3.81 1.11
N ALA A 7 -1.03 -4.36 2.04
CA ALA A 7 -0.47 -3.61 3.16
C ALA A 7 1.07 -3.68 3.14
N ALA A 8 1.73 -2.52 3.21
CA ALA A 8 3.19 -2.42 3.23
C ALA A 8 3.66 -1.29 4.15
N ARG A 9 4.97 -1.05 4.26
CA ARG A 9 5.48 -0.04 5.24
C ARG A 9 5.20 1.38 4.79
N THR A 10 5.02 1.60 3.49
CA THR A 10 4.63 2.87 2.88
C THR A 10 3.57 2.62 1.81
N VAL A 11 2.84 3.67 1.43
CA VAL A 11 1.88 3.61 0.32
C VAL A 11 2.58 3.14 -0.95
N ASP A 12 3.75 3.70 -1.28
CA ASP A 12 4.51 3.33 -2.48
C ASP A 12 4.87 1.83 -2.52
N GLU A 13 5.29 1.26 -1.38
CA GLU A 13 5.57 -0.17 -1.28
C GLU A 13 4.29 -0.99 -1.51
N ALA A 14 3.15 -0.54 -0.98
CA ALA A 14 1.88 -1.24 -1.11
C ALA A 14 1.35 -1.20 -2.55
N VAL A 15 1.50 -0.05 -3.23
CA VAL A 15 1.16 0.10 -4.65
C VAL A 15 2.04 -0.79 -5.52
N ALA A 16 3.35 -0.77 -5.32
CA ALA A 16 4.28 -1.60 -6.10
C ALA A 16 3.97 -3.10 -5.94
N GLU A 17 3.72 -3.56 -4.71
CA GLU A 17 3.35 -4.95 -4.46
C GLU A 17 1.97 -5.32 -5.07
N ALA A 18 1.01 -4.39 -5.08
CA ALA A 18 -0.28 -4.61 -5.72
C ALA A 18 -0.16 -4.77 -7.25
N LEU A 19 0.62 -3.91 -7.91
CA LEU A 19 0.88 -4.00 -9.35
C LEU A 19 1.57 -5.33 -9.72
N GLU A 20 2.53 -5.78 -8.92
CA GLU A 20 3.21 -7.05 -9.13
C GLU A 20 2.24 -8.25 -9.02
N LYS A 21 1.38 -8.28 -8.00
CA LYS A 21 0.38 -9.36 -7.80
C LYS A 21 -0.70 -9.38 -8.88
N LEU A 22 -1.05 -8.22 -9.43
CA LEU A 22 -2.02 -8.09 -10.50
C LEU A 22 -1.40 -8.28 -11.89
N GLN A 23 -0.07 -8.16 -12.01
CA GLN A 23 0.69 -8.19 -13.26
C GLN A 23 0.22 -7.12 -14.26
N VAL A 24 0.05 -5.90 -13.76
CA VAL A 24 -0.44 -4.73 -14.51
C VAL A 24 0.42 -3.51 -14.21
N GLN A 25 0.28 -2.47 -15.03
CA GLN A 25 0.91 -1.17 -14.81
C GLN A 25 -0.01 -0.20 -14.06
N LEU A 26 0.56 0.88 -13.54
CA LEU A 26 -0.16 1.87 -12.72
C LEU A 26 -1.28 2.58 -13.49
N ASP A 27 -1.11 2.78 -14.80
CA ASP A 27 -2.11 3.39 -15.69
C ASP A 27 -3.28 2.45 -16.04
N GLU A 28 -3.18 1.18 -15.67
CA GLU A 28 -4.22 0.16 -15.90
C GLU A 28 -5.11 -0.08 -14.67
N VAL A 29 -4.85 0.61 -13.56
CA VAL A 29 -5.56 0.42 -12.29
C VAL A 29 -6.00 1.73 -11.66
N GLU A 30 -7.04 1.63 -10.83
CA GLU A 30 -7.40 2.66 -9.86
C GLU A 30 -6.85 2.23 -8.50
N VAL A 31 -6.19 3.14 -7.80
CA VAL A 31 -5.61 2.88 -6.48
C VAL A 31 -6.28 3.78 -5.46
N THR A 32 -6.84 3.20 -4.41
CA THR A 32 -7.36 3.95 -3.26
C THR A 32 -6.50 3.71 -2.03
N VAL A 33 -5.97 4.78 -1.44
CA VAL A 33 -5.27 4.69 -0.16
C VAL A 33 -6.29 4.60 0.97
N LEU A 34 -6.29 3.47 1.67
CA LEU A 34 -7.13 3.23 2.85
C LEU A 34 -6.44 3.70 4.13
N ASP A 35 -5.11 3.64 4.15
CA ASP A 35 -4.27 4.02 5.27
C ASP A 35 -2.91 4.49 4.77
N GLU A 36 -2.47 5.68 5.17
CA GLU A 36 -1.11 6.17 4.83
C GLU A 36 -0.01 5.45 5.63
N GLY A 37 -0.39 4.69 6.66
CA GLY A 37 0.53 4.16 7.65
C GLY A 37 1.06 5.27 8.55
N SER A 38 1.86 4.90 9.54
CA SER A 38 2.50 5.88 10.40
C SER A 38 3.77 5.32 11.01
N LYS A 39 4.85 6.09 10.94
CA LYS A 39 6.06 5.82 11.72
C LYS A 39 5.92 6.57 13.05
N GLY A 40 5.86 5.86 14.17
CA GLY A 40 5.92 6.51 15.47
C GLY A 40 7.25 7.27 15.63
N PHE A 41 7.25 8.26 16.51
CA PHE A 41 8.40 9.14 16.73
C PHE A 41 9.67 8.33 17.01
N LEU A 42 10.73 8.60 16.24
CA LEU A 42 12.04 7.92 16.30
C LEU A 42 12.02 6.38 16.11
N GLY A 43 10.93 5.80 15.57
CA GLY A 43 10.80 4.34 15.41
C GLY A 43 10.63 3.59 16.74
N LEU A 44 10.40 4.31 17.84
CA LEU A 44 10.30 3.75 19.19
C LEU A 44 8.85 3.44 19.61
N LEU A 45 7.87 4.02 18.90
CA LEU A 45 6.46 3.74 19.10
C LEU A 45 5.90 3.14 17.81
N GLY A 46 5.05 2.11 17.96
CA GLY A 46 4.60 1.20 16.91
C GLY A 46 4.47 1.80 15.50
N SER A 47 4.93 1.03 14.50
CA SER A 47 4.67 1.37 13.11
C SER A 47 3.33 0.78 12.68
N LYS A 48 2.50 1.60 12.03
CA LYS A 48 1.28 1.16 11.36
C LYS A 48 1.60 1.02 9.87
N MET A 49 1.19 -0.09 9.29
CA MET A 49 1.35 -0.35 7.85
C MET A 49 0.40 0.54 7.04
N ALA A 50 0.88 1.01 5.89
CA ALA A 50 0.04 1.62 4.86
C ALA A 50 -0.81 0.54 4.19
N ARG A 51 -2.00 0.91 3.70
CA ARG A 51 -2.95 0.00 3.05
C ARG A 51 -3.54 0.66 1.80
N VAL A 52 -3.59 -0.09 0.70
CA VAL A 52 -4.21 0.32 -0.56
C VAL A 52 -5.14 -0.77 -1.09
N VAL A 53 -6.09 -0.39 -1.93
CA VAL A 53 -7.04 -1.28 -2.61
C VAL A 53 -7.21 -0.91 -4.08
#